data_AF-A0A2A4V4D5-F1
#
_entry.id   AF-A0A2A4V4D5-F1
#
_cell.length_a   1.000
_cell.length_b   1.000
_cell.length_c   1.000
_cell.angle_alpha   90.00
_cell.angle_beta   90.00
_cell.angle_gamma   90.00
#
_symmetry.space_group_name_H-M   'P 1'
#
loop_
_entity.id
_entity.type
_entity.pdbx_description
1 polymer ?
#
loop_
_entity_poly.entity_id
_entity_poly.type
_entity_poly.pdbx_seq_one_letter_code
_entity_poly.pdbx_strand_id
1 'polypeptide(L)'
;MDALTHRLRVRVSPANYHKLADAARKPKETRSKIIDKALAAYFSYEIEDKRDAGIIARLDVLARHDARHTRDLNLATETFSLFVLYYLTMTPELQDDDKQDLADMGVLKFKLFVNRLGGYMKGGGRTLFRALEDIMVGDEDFFTKEEIERFARAKLAQSKASNMGARNVN
;
A
#
# COMPACT_ATOMS: atom_id res chain seq x y z
N MET A 1 24.32 -25.42 -19.58
CA MET A 1 24.65 -25.66 -18.17
C MET A 1 26.10 -26.06 -18.16
N ASP A 2 26.97 -25.20 -17.62
CA ASP A 2 28.40 -25.48 -17.61
C ASP A 2 28.71 -26.73 -16.78
N ALA A 3 29.68 -27.50 -17.25
CA ALA A 3 30.14 -28.69 -16.57
C ALA A 3 30.93 -28.27 -15.31
N LEU A 4 30.53 -28.81 -14.15
CA LEU A 4 31.20 -28.57 -12.88
C LEU A 4 32.53 -29.37 -12.83
N THR A 5 33.63 -28.75 -13.24
CA THR A 5 34.94 -29.42 -13.42
C THR A 5 35.84 -29.38 -12.17
N HIS A 6 35.70 -28.36 -11.32
CA HIS A 6 36.59 -28.15 -10.17
C HIS A 6 36.04 -28.79 -8.89
N ARG A 7 36.88 -29.51 -8.15
CA ARG A 7 36.52 -30.15 -6.88
C ARG A 7 36.93 -29.29 -5.69
N LEU A 8 35.98 -28.98 -4.82
CA LEU A 8 36.19 -28.23 -3.59
C LEU A 8 36.06 -29.15 -2.36
N ARG A 9 36.98 -29.04 -1.38
CA ARG A 9 36.88 -29.70 -0.06
C ARG A 9 36.75 -28.63 1.02
N VAL A 10 35.57 -28.50 1.62
CA VAL A 10 35.29 -27.53 2.71
C VAL A 10 34.52 -28.22 3.83
N ARG A 11 34.71 -27.74 5.05
CA ARG A 11 33.87 -28.12 6.19
C ARG A 11 32.66 -27.19 6.27
N VAL A 12 31.49 -27.76 6.45
CA VAL A 12 30.23 -27.03 6.65
C VAL A 12 29.65 -27.40 8.01
N SER A 13 28.87 -26.50 8.60
CA SER A 13 28.18 -26.79 9.86
C SER A 13 27.21 -27.97 9.70
N PRO A 14 26.93 -28.73 10.78
CA PRO A 14 25.99 -29.85 10.72
C PRO A 14 24.60 -29.44 10.21
N ALA A 15 24.11 -28.27 10.65
CA ALA A 15 22.83 -27.73 10.21
C ALA A 15 22.79 -27.47 8.68
N ASN A 16 23.86 -26.92 8.10
CA ASN A 16 23.93 -26.66 6.66
C ASN A 16 24.11 -27.96 5.87
N TYR A 17 24.81 -28.95 6.41
CA TYR A 17 24.93 -30.27 5.81
C TYR A 17 23.57 -30.95 5.63
N HIS A 18 22.72 -30.92 6.67
CA HIS A 18 21.37 -31.49 6.60
C HIS A 18 20.50 -30.75 5.58
N LYS A 19 20.47 -29.41 5.62
CA LYS A 19 19.72 -28.60 4.63
C LYS A 19 20.16 -28.89 3.19
N LEU A 20 21.46 -29.03 2.95
CA LEU A 20 22.01 -29.37 1.63
C LEU A 20 21.61 -30.80 1.20
N ALA A 21 21.66 -31.76 2.12
CA ALA A 21 21.27 -33.14 1.86
C ALA A 21 19.78 -33.23 1.49
N ASP A 22 18.91 -32.51 2.19
CA ASP A 22 17.48 -32.46 1.92
C ASP A 22 17.18 -31.76 0.58
N ALA A 23 17.84 -30.64 0.31
CA ALA A 23 17.69 -29.93 -0.95
C ALA A 23 18.13 -30.77 -2.17
N ALA A 24 19.16 -31.61 -2.00
CA ALA A 24 19.67 -32.51 -3.04
C ALA A 24 18.80 -33.75 -3.28
N ARG A 25 17.73 -33.98 -2.49
CA ARG A 25 16.76 -35.07 -2.76
C ARG A 25 15.82 -34.75 -3.92
N LYS A 26 15.77 -33.48 -4.36
CA LYS A 26 14.92 -33.05 -5.48
C LYS A 26 15.45 -33.61 -6.81
N PRO A 27 14.58 -34.06 -7.73
CA PRO A 27 15.01 -34.51 -9.05
C PRO A 27 15.81 -33.43 -9.79
N LYS A 28 16.91 -33.82 -10.43
CA LYS A 28 17.82 -32.94 -11.21
C LYS A 28 18.66 -31.93 -10.41
N GLU A 29 18.66 -32.01 -9.08
CA GLU A 29 19.55 -31.24 -8.21
C GLU A 29 20.61 -32.15 -7.58
N THR A 30 21.87 -31.73 -7.63
CA THR A 30 22.98 -32.41 -6.95
C THR A 30 23.61 -31.47 -5.93
N ARG A 31 24.28 -32.02 -4.92
CA ARG A 31 24.95 -31.19 -3.90
C ARG A 31 25.92 -30.19 -4.52
N SER A 32 26.72 -30.62 -5.51
CA SER A 32 27.64 -29.74 -6.23
C SER A 32 26.92 -28.63 -6.99
N LYS A 33 25.79 -28.93 -7.63
CA LYS A 33 24.98 -27.94 -8.37
C LYS A 33 24.30 -26.93 -7.44
N ILE A 34 23.86 -27.37 -6.26
CA ILE A 34 23.29 -26.48 -5.24
C ILE A 34 24.37 -25.57 -4.65
N ILE A 35 25.56 -26.11 -4.35
CA ILE A 35 26.70 -25.33 -3.85
C ILE A 35 27.14 -24.31 -4.89
N ASP A 36 27.28 -24.72 -6.15
CA ASP A 36 27.66 -23.84 -7.25
C ASP A 36 26.65 -22.70 -7.43
N LYS A 37 25.34 -23.00 -7.42
CA LYS A 37 24.30 -21.97 -7.41
C LYS A 37 24.40 -21.03 -6.20
N ALA A 38 24.65 -21.56 -5.01
CA ALA A 38 24.77 -20.75 -3.80
C ALA A 38 26.01 -19.83 -3.85
N LEU A 39 27.12 -20.31 -4.40
CA LEU A 39 28.34 -19.52 -4.62
C LEU A 39 28.12 -18.47 -5.70
N ALA A 40 27.56 -18.84 -6.84
CA ALA A 40 27.19 -17.91 -7.91
C ALA A 40 26.30 -16.79 -7.35
N ALA A 41 25.31 -17.15 -6.53
CA ALA A 41 24.38 -16.20 -5.95
C ALA A 41 24.96 -15.38 -4.77
N TYR A 42 26.01 -15.88 -4.11
CA TYR A 42 26.82 -15.13 -3.16
C TYR A 42 27.71 -14.11 -3.86
N PHE A 43 28.28 -14.46 -5.02
CA PHE A 43 29.15 -13.58 -5.80
C PHE A 43 28.42 -12.63 -6.74
N SER A 44 27.20 -12.95 -7.18
CA SER A 44 26.48 -12.15 -8.18
C SER A 44 25.75 -10.95 -7.59
N TYR A 45 25.76 -10.73 -6.27
CA TYR A 45 24.87 -9.78 -5.58
C TYR A 45 23.35 -9.97 -5.91
N GLU A 46 22.95 -10.93 -6.77
CA GLU A 46 21.56 -11.07 -7.25
C GLU A 46 20.56 -11.51 -6.17
N ILE A 47 21.01 -12.16 -5.09
CA ILE A 47 20.12 -12.50 -3.96
C ILE A 47 19.74 -11.24 -3.17
N GLU A 48 20.62 -10.24 -3.15
CA GLU A 48 20.32 -8.91 -2.64
C GLU A 48 19.42 -8.19 -3.66
N ASP A 49 19.81 -8.14 -4.95
CA ASP A 49 19.03 -7.43 -5.98
C ASP A 49 17.58 -7.92 -6.13
N LYS A 50 17.29 -9.22 -6.05
CA LYS A 50 15.90 -9.72 -6.18
C LYS A 50 15.04 -9.36 -4.98
N ARG A 51 15.64 -9.33 -3.79
CA ARG A 51 14.94 -8.91 -2.57
C ARG A 51 14.75 -7.40 -2.56
N ASP A 52 15.79 -6.70 -2.97
CA ASP A 52 15.85 -5.25 -2.97
C ASP A 52 14.97 -4.68 -4.08
N ALA A 53 14.83 -5.34 -5.23
CA ALA A 53 13.88 -4.95 -6.27
C ALA A 53 12.43 -4.95 -5.77
N GLY A 54 12.05 -5.95 -4.96
CA GLY A 54 10.72 -5.98 -4.34
C GLY A 54 10.51 -4.90 -3.28
N ILE A 55 11.59 -4.50 -2.59
CA ILE A 55 11.57 -3.40 -1.61
C ILE A 55 11.49 -2.05 -2.34
N ILE A 56 12.30 -1.84 -3.37
CA ILE A 56 12.32 -0.64 -4.21
C ILE A 56 10.95 -0.42 -4.86
N ALA A 57 10.32 -1.47 -5.41
CA ALA A 57 8.98 -1.36 -5.98
C ALA A 57 7.94 -0.93 -4.93
N ARG A 58 8.00 -1.49 -3.72
CA ARG A 58 7.10 -1.07 -2.63
C ARG A 58 7.36 0.36 -2.16
N LEU A 59 8.63 0.77 -2.12
CA LEU A 59 9.02 2.14 -1.77
C LEU A 59 8.53 3.13 -2.83
N ASP A 60 8.59 2.79 -4.12
CA ASP A 60 8.03 3.62 -5.19
C ASP A 60 6.52 3.80 -5.04
N VAL A 61 5.79 2.71 -4.76
CA VAL A 61 4.35 2.79 -4.47
C VAL A 61 4.06 3.67 -3.26
N LEU A 62 4.85 3.55 -2.19
CA LEU A 62 4.69 4.37 -0.99
C LEU A 62 5.00 5.85 -1.27
N ALA A 63 6.04 6.15 -2.05
CA ALA A 63 6.41 7.51 -2.42
C ALA A 63 5.31 8.17 -3.26
N ARG A 64 4.69 7.44 -4.19
CA ARG A 64 3.52 7.93 -4.95
C ARG A 64 2.31 8.18 -4.06
N HIS A 65 2.08 7.30 -3.08
CA HIS A 65 1.01 7.47 -2.11
C HIS A 65 1.25 8.71 -1.23
N ASP A 66 2.47 8.92 -0.78
CA ASP A 66 2.86 10.08 0.04
C ASP A 66 2.74 11.41 -0.72
N ALA A 67 3.17 11.45 -1.99
CA ALA A 67 2.99 12.61 -2.85
C ALA A 67 1.51 12.95 -3.05
N ARG A 68 0.65 11.93 -3.26
CA ARG A 68 -0.80 12.09 -3.34
C ARG A 68 -1.37 12.59 -2.01
N HIS A 69 -0.99 11.98 -0.89
CA HIS A 69 -1.45 12.38 0.44
C HIS A 69 -1.09 13.83 0.77
N THR A 70 0.13 14.24 0.44
CA THR A 70 0.61 15.62 0.61
C THR A 70 -0.24 16.59 -0.20
N ARG A 71 -0.55 16.27 -1.46
CA ARG A 71 -1.44 17.10 -2.28
C ARG A 71 -2.84 17.20 -1.68
N ASP A 72 -3.40 16.09 -1.20
CA ASP A 72 -4.75 16.07 -0.62
C ASP A 72 -4.80 16.89 0.68
N LEU A 73 -3.74 16.82 1.48
CA LEU A 73 -3.57 17.62 2.69
C LEU A 73 -3.43 19.11 2.37
N ASN A 74 -2.69 19.47 1.32
CA ASN A 74 -2.57 20.85 0.86
C ASN A 74 -3.93 21.41 0.43
N LEU A 75 -4.68 20.65 -0.36
CA LEU A 75 -6.03 21.02 -0.79
C LEU A 75 -7.00 21.20 0.39
N ALA A 76 -6.95 20.29 1.37
CA ALA A 76 -7.74 20.41 2.59
C ALA A 76 -7.38 21.68 3.37
N THR A 77 -6.09 21.99 3.47
CA THR A 77 -5.57 23.17 4.17
C THR A 77 -5.93 24.48 3.46
N GLU A 78 -5.84 24.52 2.13
CA GLU A 78 -6.28 25.66 1.31
C GLU A 78 -7.78 25.87 1.43
N THR A 79 -8.58 24.79 1.36
CA THR A 79 -10.03 24.85 1.53
C THR A 79 -10.41 25.39 2.91
N PHE A 80 -9.73 24.91 3.96
CA PHE A 80 -9.93 25.40 5.32
C PHE A 80 -9.56 26.89 5.44
N SER A 81 -8.45 27.31 4.85
CA SER A 81 -8.01 28.71 4.85
C SER A 81 -9.01 29.61 4.15
N LEU A 82 -9.54 29.19 3.00
CA LEU A 82 -10.60 29.91 2.28
C LEU A 82 -11.90 29.94 3.08
N PHE A 83 -12.26 28.84 3.77
CA PHE A 83 -13.41 28.80 4.65
C PHE A 83 -13.27 29.80 5.81
N VAL A 84 -12.13 29.82 6.49
CA VAL A 84 -11.84 30.79 7.57
C VAL A 84 -11.86 32.21 7.05
N LEU A 85 -11.22 32.48 5.90
CA LEU A 85 -11.22 33.80 5.28
C LEU A 85 -12.64 34.25 4.92
N TYR A 86 -13.43 33.37 4.30
CA TYR A 86 -14.84 33.64 4.00
C TYR A 86 -15.62 33.90 5.28
N TYR A 87 -15.44 33.07 6.32
CA TYR A 87 -16.08 33.24 7.60
C TYR A 87 -15.77 34.62 8.19
N LEU A 88 -14.50 35.03 8.25
CA LEU A 88 -14.10 36.30 8.83
C LEU A 88 -14.50 37.52 7.98
N THR A 89 -14.56 37.40 6.65
CA THR A 89 -14.87 38.52 5.75
C THR A 89 -16.37 38.71 5.48
N MET A 90 -17.14 37.62 5.48
CA MET A 90 -18.60 37.65 5.34
C MET A 90 -19.33 37.64 6.69
N THR A 91 -18.61 37.73 7.81
CA THR A 91 -19.24 38.06 9.09
C THR A 91 -19.60 39.54 9.06
N PRO A 92 -20.88 39.91 9.02
CA PRO A 92 -21.32 41.30 9.18
C PRO A 92 -20.88 41.82 10.55
N GLU A 93 -20.39 43.06 10.63
CA GLU A 93 -20.21 43.73 11.92
C GLU A 93 -21.60 43.94 12.56
N LEU A 94 -21.73 43.44 13.79
CA LEU A 94 -23.01 43.29 14.48
C LEU A 94 -23.32 44.51 15.35
N GLN A 95 -24.57 45.00 15.29
CA GLN A 95 -25.17 45.71 16.42
C GLN A 95 -25.51 44.70 17.53
N ASP A 96 -25.41 45.10 18.80
CA ASP A 96 -25.53 44.19 19.95
C ASP A 96 -26.82 43.36 19.96
N ASP A 97 -27.92 43.90 19.43
CA ASP A 97 -29.24 43.25 19.40
C ASP A 97 -29.33 42.06 18.42
N ASP A 98 -28.52 42.04 17.35
CA ASP A 98 -28.59 41.01 16.29
C ASP A 98 -27.61 39.84 16.51
N LYS A 99 -26.80 39.88 17.58
CA LYS A 99 -25.71 38.91 17.82
C LYS A 99 -26.20 37.49 18.01
N GLN A 100 -27.36 37.30 18.63
CA GLN A 100 -27.94 35.98 18.86
C GLN A 100 -28.50 35.37 17.58
N ASP A 101 -29.29 36.12 16.82
CA ASP A 101 -29.90 35.65 15.56
C ASP A 101 -28.84 35.24 14.53
N LEU A 102 -27.73 35.98 14.48
CA LEU A 102 -26.64 35.67 13.57
C LEU A 102 -25.80 34.47 14.03
N ALA A 103 -25.60 34.32 15.34
CA ALA A 103 -24.96 33.13 15.91
C ALA A 103 -25.77 31.87 15.60
N ASP A 104 -27.10 31.94 15.74
CA ASP A 104 -28.02 30.86 15.39
C ASP A 104 -27.99 30.54 13.89
N MET A 105 -27.89 31.56 13.03
CA MET A 105 -27.72 31.39 11.59
C MET A 105 -26.37 30.73 11.24
N GLY A 106 -25.30 31.06 11.97
CA GLY A 106 -23.99 30.41 11.85
C GLY A 106 -24.05 28.92 12.22
N VAL A 107 -24.70 28.60 13.34
CA VAL A 107 -24.95 27.22 13.78
C VAL A 107 -25.79 26.45 12.74
N LEU A 108 -26.79 27.09 12.13
CA LEU A 108 -27.60 26.49 11.07
C LEU A 108 -26.77 26.19 9.81
N LYS A 109 -25.96 27.14 9.35
CA LYS A 109 -25.05 26.96 8.21
C LYS A 109 -24.03 25.84 8.47
N PHE A 110 -23.49 25.75 9.68
CA PHE A 110 -22.58 24.67 10.08
C PHE A 110 -23.28 23.31 10.07
N LYS A 111 -24.48 23.20 10.65
CA LYS A 111 -25.28 21.95 10.62
C LYS A 111 -25.61 21.51 9.19
N LEU A 112 -25.90 22.44 8.29
CA LEU A 112 -26.13 22.16 6.86
C LEU A 112 -24.85 21.67 6.17
N PHE A 113 -23.71 22.28 6.47
CA PHE A 113 -22.40 21.84 5.99
C PHE A 113 -22.08 20.42 6.47
N VAL A 114 -22.20 20.14 7.77
CA VAL A 114 -21.94 18.82 8.37
C VAL A 114 -22.89 17.76 7.79
N ASN A 115 -24.18 18.06 7.61
CA ASN A 115 -25.13 17.13 7.00
C ASN A 115 -24.80 16.83 5.54
N ARG A 116 -24.43 17.85 4.75
CA ARG A 116 -23.98 17.64 3.36
C ARG A 116 -22.71 16.82 3.32
N LEU A 117 -21.70 17.17 4.12
CA LEU A 117 -20.44 16.43 4.22
C LEU A 117 -20.67 14.98 4.64
N GLY A 118 -21.55 14.74 5.63
CA GLY A 118 -21.94 13.40 6.06
C GLY A 118 -22.67 12.60 4.98
N GLY A 119 -23.56 13.24 4.21
CA GLY A 119 -24.19 12.63 3.03
C GLY A 119 -23.16 12.25 1.95
N TYR A 120 -22.19 13.12 1.70
CA TYR A 120 -21.12 12.86 0.73
C TYR A 120 -20.11 11.80 1.22
N MET A 121 -19.80 11.77 2.51
CA MET A 121 -18.96 10.73 3.13
C MET A 121 -19.61 9.36 3.07
N LYS A 122 -20.93 9.27 3.29
CA LYS A 122 -21.69 8.03 3.08
C LYS A 122 -21.65 7.53 1.62
N GLY A 123 -21.41 8.42 0.67
CA GLY A 123 -21.18 8.11 -0.75
C GLY A 123 -19.72 7.77 -1.10
N GLY A 124 -18.83 7.64 -0.12
CA GLY A 124 -17.43 7.23 -0.33
C GLY A 124 -16.40 8.37 -0.34
N GLY A 125 -16.81 9.63 -0.16
CA GLY A 125 -15.88 10.73 0.15
C GLY A 125 -14.99 11.23 -1.00
N ARG A 126 -15.33 10.97 -2.27
CA ARG A 126 -14.46 11.28 -3.43
C ARG A 126 -14.91 12.50 -4.27
N THR A 127 -15.68 13.43 -3.73
CA THR A 127 -16.33 14.50 -4.53
C THR A 127 -15.35 15.50 -5.17
N LEU A 128 -14.32 15.94 -4.43
CA LEU A 128 -13.29 16.85 -4.98
C LEU A 128 -12.46 16.17 -6.06
N PHE A 129 -12.16 14.88 -5.89
CA PHE A 129 -11.45 14.06 -6.87
C PHE A 129 -12.25 13.80 -8.14
N ARG A 130 -13.58 13.66 -8.03
CA ARG A 130 -14.46 13.46 -9.19
C ARG A 130 -14.63 14.75 -10.02
N ALA A 131 -14.61 15.91 -9.37
CA ALA A 131 -14.61 17.20 -10.06
C ALA A 131 -13.25 17.54 -10.71
N LEU A 132 -12.17 16.90 -10.25
CA LEU A 132 -10.81 17.01 -10.79
C LEU A 132 -10.40 15.75 -11.57
N GLU A 133 -11.37 14.89 -11.94
CA GLU A 133 -11.10 13.57 -12.56
C GLU A 133 -10.42 13.72 -13.93
N ASP A 134 -10.71 14.81 -14.65
CA ASP A 134 -10.01 15.18 -15.90
C ASP A 134 -8.53 15.55 -15.68
N ILE A 135 -8.09 15.73 -14.43
CA ILE A 135 -6.73 16.18 -14.05
C ILE A 135 -5.99 15.09 -13.23
N MET A 136 -6.69 14.17 -12.57
CA MET A 136 -6.08 13.28 -11.56
C MET A 136 -6.46 11.79 -11.70
N VAL A 137 -5.75 11.09 -12.61
CA VAL A 137 -5.17 9.73 -12.51
C VAL A 137 -5.91 8.70 -11.62
N GLY A 138 -6.53 7.70 -12.26
CA GLY A 138 -7.43 6.69 -11.68
C GLY A 138 -6.77 5.44 -11.08
N ASP A 139 -7.58 4.57 -10.47
CA ASP A 139 -7.15 3.39 -9.69
C ASP A 139 -6.40 2.30 -10.52
N GLU A 140 -6.46 2.35 -11.86
CA GLU A 140 -5.65 1.47 -12.74
C GLU A 140 -4.16 1.82 -12.73
N ASP A 141 -3.81 3.01 -12.23
CA ASP A 141 -2.43 3.46 -12.04
C ASP A 141 -1.84 3.01 -10.70
N PHE A 142 -2.61 2.29 -9.86
CA PHE A 142 -2.26 1.96 -8.47
C PHE A 142 -1.74 0.55 -8.27
N PHE A 143 -2.01 -0.36 -9.21
CA PHE A 143 -1.53 -1.73 -9.15
C PHE A 143 -1.31 -2.24 -10.57
N THR A 144 -0.18 -2.91 -10.79
CA THR A 144 -0.04 -3.72 -11.99
C THR A 144 -1.12 -4.80 -11.99
N LYS A 145 -1.63 -5.20 -13.16
CA LYS A 145 -2.63 -6.29 -13.28
C LYS A 145 -2.19 -7.55 -12.51
N GLU A 146 -0.88 -7.82 -12.49
CA GLU A 146 -0.28 -8.93 -11.74
C GLU A 146 -0.44 -8.80 -10.22
N GLU A 147 -0.36 -7.60 -9.65
CA GLU A 147 -0.54 -7.35 -8.21
C GLU A 147 -1.99 -7.56 -7.78
N ILE A 148 -2.94 -7.07 -8.58
CA ILE A 148 -4.39 -7.30 -8.35
C ILE A 148 -4.68 -8.80 -8.33
N GLU A 149 -4.12 -9.54 -9.30
CA GLU A 149 -4.24 -10.99 -9.37
C GLU A 149 -3.56 -11.71 -8.19
N ARG A 150 -2.47 -11.16 -7.65
CA ARG A 150 -1.76 -11.72 -6.48
C ARG A 150 -2.57 -11.56 -5.20
N PHE A 151 -3.17 -10.39 -5.00
CA PHE A 151 -4.07 -10.13 -3.87
C PHE A 151 -5.34 -10.98 -3.95
N ALA A 152 -5.92 -11.14 -5.16
CA ALA A 152 -7.06 -12.03 -5.37
C ALA A 152 -6.73 -13.49 -5.02
N ARG A 153 -5.56 -13.98 -5.46
CA ARG A 153 -5.07 -15.34 -5.12
C ARG A 153 -4.80 -15.52 -3.62
N ALA A 154 -4.21 -14.52 -2.97
CA ALA A 154 -3.94 -14.56 -1.52
C ALA A 154 -5.24 -14.60 -0.69
N LYS A 155 -6.25 -13.83 -1.09
CA LYS A 155 -7.57 -13.80 -0.44
C LYS A 155 -8.33 -15.13 -0.61
N LEU A 156 -8.22 -15.76 -1.79
CA LEU A 156 -8.73 -17.12 -2.06
C LEU A 156 -8.02 -18.20 -1.23
N ALA A 157 -6.71 -18.06 -1.01
CA ALA A 157 -5.94 -18.98 -0.17
C ALA A 157 -6.31 -18.85 1.32
N GLN A 158 -6.52 -17.62 1.83
CA GLN A 158 -7.00 -17.39 3.20
C GLN A 158 -8.42 -17.93 3.42
N SER A 159 -9.33 -17.73 2.46
CA SER A 159 -10.68 -18.29 2.51
C SER A 159 -10.67 -19.82 2.56
N LYS A 160 -9.85 -20.48 1.71
CA LYS A 160 -9.69 -21.94 1.73
C LYS A 160 -9.07 -22.46 3.02
N ALA A 161 -8.06 -21.77 3.57
CA ALA A 161 -7.44 -22.16 4.84
C ALA A 161 -8.43 -22.04 6.02
N SER A 162 -9.25 -20.99 6.04
CA SER A 162 -10.30 -20.80 7.06
C SER A 162 -11.41 -21.86 6.96
N ASN A 163 -11.83 -22.20 5.74
CA ASN A 163 -12.87 -23.21 5.51
C ASN A 163 -12.36 -24.66 5.74
N MET A 164 -11.06 -24.91 5.53
CA MET A 164 -10.43 -26.21 5.80
C MET A 164 -10.15 -26.43 7.30
N GLY A 165 -9.93 -25.34 8.06
CA GLY A 165 -9.88 -25.38 9.53
C GLY A 165 -11.24 -25.67 10.15
N ALA A 166 -12.33 -25.12 9.62
CA ALA A 166 -13.68 -25.35 10.12
C ALA A 166 -14.22 -26.78 9.88
N ARG A 167 -13.69 -27.50 8.89
CA ARG A 167 -14.12 -28.87 8.53
C ARG A 167 -13.48 -29.98 9.38
N ASN A 168 -12.46 -29.66 10.18
CA ASN A 168 -11.70 -30.61 11.00
C ASN A 168 -12.09 -30.55 12.51
N VAL A 169 -13.15 -29.82 12.86
CA VAL A 169 -13.63 -29.63 14.25
C VAL A 169 -15.06 -30.15 14.43
N ASN A 170 -15.57 -30.98 13.51
CA ASN A 170 -16.86 -31.67 13.62
C ASN A 170 -16.69 -33.16 13.35
#